data_AF-A0A0A3IRM4-F1
#
_entry.id   AF-A0A0A3IRM4-F1
#
_cell.length_a   1.000
_cell.length_b   1.000
_cell.length_c   1.000
_cell.angle_alpha   90.00
_cell.angle_beta   90.00
_cell.angle_gamma   90.00
#
_symmetry.space_group_name_H-M   'P 1'
#
loop_
_entity.id
_entity.type
_entity.pdbx_description
1 polymer ?
#
loop_
_entity_poly.entity_id
_entity_poly.type
_entity_poly.pdbx_seq_one_letter_code
_entity_poly.pdbx_strand_id
1 'polypeptide(L)'
;MKKPWYKRWRMWVYVFAALAIFGLIMPDAREEAEPATTEVPRYTQTKSEAELAAEKVAAARAKAEKANEEHAAAKAVEVQPVSTTTGKKENKPVAQLIQLKKGAVLAKFTIDGNIGPYIDGTFVFTGNRTDIADYYALADTDHYRNASVIFKDDEIARVKFIPEGGTDPAVFLAEFGIYDEPRKLSGAAGYYEVALIPMYWSQNIEKYPFELD
;
A
#
# COMPACT_ATOMS: atom_id res chain seq x y z
N MET A 1 -4.20 41.60 37.22
CA MET A 1 -4.57 41.93 35.82
C MET A 1 -5.49 40.85 35.28
N LYS A 2 -6.78 41.15 35.06
CA LYS A 2 -7.76 40.17 34.53
C LYS A 2 -7.60 40.09 32.99
N LYS A 3 -7.31 38.90 32.45
CA LYS A 3 -7.18 38.65 31.00
C LYS A 3 -8.53 38.88 30.30
N PRO A 4 -8.61 39.61 29.17
CA PRO A 4 -9.89 39.95 28.54
C PRO A 4 -10.36 38.82 27.61
N TRP A 5 -10.78 37.70 28.20
CA TRP A 5 -11.48 36.61 27.48
C TRP A 5 -12.60 37.17 26.59
N TYR A 6 -13.35 38.14 27.12
CA TYR A 6 -14.54 38.72 26.49
C TYR A 6 -14.30 39.25 25.07
N LYS A 7 -13.08 39.72 24.74
CA LYS A 7 -12.77 40.23 23.40
C LYS A 7 -12.72 39.14 22.33
N ARG A 8 -12.33 37.90 22.69
CA ARG A 8 -12.28 36.78 21.75
C ARG A 8 -13.68 36.26 21.43
N TRP A 9 -14.58 36.23 22.42
CA TRP A 9 -15.95 35.77 22.22
C TRP A 9 -16.76 36.71 21.32
N ARG A 10 -16.54 38.02 21.47
CA ARG A 10 -17.23 39.05 20.66
C ARG A 10 -16.89 38.94 19.16
N MET A 11 -15.68 38.49 18.81
CA MET A 11 -15.27 38.27 17.42
C MET A 11 -16.02 37.10 16.78
N TRP A 12 -16.24 36.00 17.52
CA TRP A 12 -17.00 34.85 17.03
C TRP A 12 -18.46 35.19 16.76
N VAL A 13 -19.09 36.02 17.59
CA VAL A 13 -20.49 36.46 17.37
C VAL A 13 -20.65 37.20 16.03
N TYR A 14 -19.68 38.03 15.63
CA TYR A 14 -19.72 38.70 14.32
C TYR A 14 -19.55 37.75 13.14
N VAL A 15 -18.71 36.72 13.28
CA VAL A 15 -18.52 35.69 12.23
C VAL A 15 -19.81 34.90 12.00
N PHE A 16 -20.49 34.48 13.07
CA PHE A 16 -21.77 33.77 12.95
C PHE A 16 -22.88 34.65 12.37
N ALA A 17 -22.94 35.93 12.75
CA ALA A 17 -23.90 36.87 12.16
C ALA A 17 -23.68 37.09 10.66
N ALA A 18 -22.42 37.15 10.20
CA ALA A 18 -22.10 37.29 8.78
C ALA A 18 -22.49 36.03 7.96
N LEU A 19 -22.28 34.83 8.50
CA LEU A 19 -22.68 33.57 7.85
C LEU A 19 -24.21 33.44 7.72
N ALA A 20 -24.97 33.87 8.74
CA ALA A 20 -26.43 33.84 8.69
C ALA A 20 -27.00 34.76 7.59
N ILE A 21 -26.39 35.93 7.37
CA ILE A 21 -26.78 36.84 6.28
C ILE A 21 -26.44 36.23 4.91
N PHE A 22 -25.31 35.52 4.79
CA PHE A 22 -24.92 34.85 3.54
C PHE A 22 -25.87 33.70 3.16
N GLY A 23 -26.41 32.97 4.14
CA GLY A 23 -27.42 31.93 3.90
C GLY A 23 -28.76 32.47 3.40
N LEU A 24 -29.08 33.74 3.69
CA LEU A 24 -30.31 34.41 3.27
C LEU A 24 -30.24 34.98 1.84
N ILE A 25 -29.05 35.04 1.24
CA ILE A 25 -28.79 35.57 -0.11
C ILE A 25 -28.58 34.43 -1.13
N MET A 26 -28.51 33.16 -0.69
CA MET A 26 -28.53 32.06 -1.65
C MET A 26 -29.95 31.89 -2.21
N PRO A 27 -30.13 31.98 -3.54
CA PRO A 27 -31.43 31.72 -4.15
C PRO A 27 -31.82 30.26 -3.92
N ASP A 28 -33.04 30.06 -3.43
CA ASP A 28 -33.68 28.74 -3.34
C ASP A 28 -33.59 28.05 -4.71
N ALA A 29 -32.94 26.88 -4.74
CA ALA A 29 -33.04 25.96 -5.86
C ALA A 29 -34.50 25.45 -5.90
N ARG A 30 -35.33 26.16 -6.66
CA ARG A 30 -36.74 25.83 -6.88
C ARG A 30 -36.92 24.42 -7.42
N GLU A 31 -37.89 23.74 -6.82
CA GLU A 31 -38.59 22.55 -7.28
C GLU A 31 -39.29 22.73 -8.65
N GLU A 32 -39.52 21.57 -9.28
CA GLU A 32 -40.57 21.19 -10.26
C GLU A 32 -40.41 21.51 -11.77
N ALA A 33 -40.30 20.43 -12.58
CA ALA A 33 -41.20 20.14 -13.72
C ALA A 33 -40.88 18.77 -14.41
N GLU A 34 -41.65 17.72 -14.08
CA GLU A 34 -42.12 16.74 -15.09
C GLU A 34 -43.35 17.33 -15.82
N PRO A 35 -43.94 16.79 -16.91
CA PRO A 35 -43.77 15.47 -17.57
C PRO A 35 -43.72 15.51 -19.13
N ALA A 36 -43.43 14.37 -19.80
CA ALA A 36 -44.16 13.90 -21.00
C ALA A 36 -43.60 12.58 -21.58
N THR A 37 -44.50 11.61 -21.66
CA THR A 37 -44.44 10.30 -22.31
C THR A 37 -44.33 10.41 -23.83
N THR A 38 -43.41 9.66 -24.46
CA THR A 38 -43.56 9.19 -25.85
C THR A 38 -42.94 7.79 -26.01
N GLU A 39 -43.73 6.87 -26.54
CA GLU A 39 -43.40 5.46 -26.78
C GLU A 39 -42.62 5.22 -28.11
N VAL A 40 -41.59 4.35 -28.01
CA VAL A 40 -40.90 3.38 -28.93
C VAL A 40 -41.06 3.41 -30.48
N PRO A 41 -40.07 2.93 -31.30
CA PRO A 41 -39.50 1.55 -31.35
C PRO A 41 -37.94 1.47 -31.47
N ARG A 42 -37.22 0.53 -30.84
CA ARG A 42 -36.87 -0.89 -31.17
C ARG A 42 -35.86 -1.12 -32.34
N TYR A 43 -34.71 -1.74 -31.96
CA TYR A 43 -33.61 -2.38 -32.73
C TYR A 43 -32.58 -1.44 -33.40
N THR A 44 -31.25 -1.65 -33.35
CA THR A 44 -30.48 -2.91 -33.42
C THR A 44 -29.05 -2.79 -32.81
N GLN A 45 -28.61 -3.87 -32.15
CA GLN A 45 -27.25 -4.47 -32.11
C GLN A 45 -25.99 -3.58 -32.08
N THR A 46 -25.19 -3.73 -31.01
CA THR A 46 -23.78 -4.16 -31.16
C THR A 46 -23.30 -4.93 -29.93
N LYS A 47 -23.01 -6.22 -30.17
CA LYS A 47 -22.07 -7.15 -29.53
C LYS A 47 -21.31 -6.62 -28.29
N SER A 48 -21.44 -7.35 -27.18
CA SER A 48 -20.64 -7.20 -25.97
C SER A 48 -19.16 -7.55 -26.20
N GLU A 49 -18.27 -6.62 -25.88
CA GLU A 49 -16.82 -6.85 -25.70
C GLU A 49 -16.50 -7.85 -24.58
N ALA A 50 -17.49 -8.22 -23.75
CA ALA A 50 -17.35 -9.18 -22.67
C ALA A 50 -17.13 -10.64 -23.13
N GLU A 51 -17.36 -10.96 -24.41
CA GLU A 51 -17.21 -12.33 -24.93
C GLU A 51 -15.86 -12.57 -25.64
N LEU A 52 -15.05 -11.53 -25.87
CA LEU A 52 -13.76 -11.67 -26.60
C LEU A 52 -12.51 -11.68 -25.69
N ALA A 53 -12.67 -11.42 -24.38
CA ALA A 53 -11.56 -11.45 -23.42
C ALA A 53 -11.38 -12.81 -22.72
N ALA A 54 -12.39 -13.68 -22.75
CA ALA A 54 -12.34 -15.00 -22.10
C ALA A 54 -11.64 -16.09 -22.95
N GLU A 55 -11.38 -15.85 -24.24
CA GLU A 55 -10.76 -16.84 -25.15
C GLU A 55 -9.27 -16.60 -25.45
N LYS A 56 -8.62 -15.63 -24.79
CA LYS A 56 -7.16 -15.38 -24.97
C LYS A 56 -6.27 -15.74 -23.77
N VAL A 57 -6.84 -16.11 -22.62
CA VAL A 57 -6.06 -16.46 -21.42
C VAL A 57 -5.76 -17.96 -21.31
N ALA A 58 -6.46 -18.82 -22.05
CA ALA A 58 -6.23 -20.27 -22.02
C ALA A 58 -5.02 -20.75 -22.86
N ALA A 59 -4.47 -19.94 -23.77
CA ALA A 59 -3.40 -20.36 -24.69
C ALA A 59 -1.97 -19.93 -24.27
N ALA A 60 -1.81 -19.11 -23.24
CA ALA A 60 -0.49 -18.73 -22.71
C ALA A 60 0.03 -19.70 -21.61
N ARG A 61 -0.84 -20.58 -21.10
CA ARG A 61 -0.54 -21.49 -19.98
C ARG A 61 0.22 -22.77 -20.38
N ALA A 62 0.51 -22.99 -21.66
CA ALA A 62 1.17 -24.21 -22.16
C ALA A 62 2.62 -24.02 -22.67
N LYS A 63 3.22 -22.83 -22.52
CA LYS A 63 4.61 -22.57 -22.98
C LYS A 63 5.62 -22.22 -21.86
N ALA A 64 5.21 -22.17 -20.60
CA ALA A 64 6.12 -21.94 -19.47
C ALA A 64 6.54 -23.23 -18.72
N GLU A 65 5.96 -24.38 -19.06
CA GLU A 65 6.14 -25.64 -18.30
C GLU A 65 7.23 -26.57 -18.88
N LYS A 66 8.08 -26.10 -19.79
CA LYS A 66 9.13 -26.92 -20.43
C LYS A 66 10.56 -26.35 -20.36
N ALA A 67 10.82 -25.36 -19.52
CA ALA A 67 12.15 -24.73 -19.42
C ALA A 67 12.82 -24.85 -18.04
N ASN A 68 12.25 -25.59 -17.07
CA ASN A 68 12.77 -25.60 -15.70
C ASN A 68 13.15 -26.99 -15.14
N GLU A 69 13.32 -28.01 -15.99
CA GLU A 69 13.78 -29.35 -15.56
C GLU A 69 15.25 -29.67 -15.89
N GLU A 70 16.03 -28.74 -16.49
CA GLU A 70 17.39 -29.07 -17.00
C GLU A 70 18.55 -28.24 -16.41
N HIS A 71 18.38 -27.53 -15.29
CA HIS A 71 19.45 -26.71 -14.69
C HIS A 71 19.73 -26.91 -13.19
N ALA A 72 19.46 -28.10 -12.63
CA ALA A 72 19.87 -28.45 -11.26
C ALA A 72 20.77 -29.70 -11.17
N ALA A 73 21.44 -30.06 -12.26
CA ALA A 73 22.56 -31.00 -12.25
C ALA A 73 23.86 -30.23 -12.56
N ALA A 74 24.71 -30.09 -11.53
CA ALA A 74 26.15 -29.79 -11.56
C ALA A 74 26.56 -28.55 -10.75
N LYS A 75 26.86 -28.76 -9.46
CA LYS A 75 28.23 -28.70 -8.93
C LYS A 75 28.21 -28.92 -7.42
N ALA A 76 28.43 -30.18 -7.04
CA ALA A 76 29.06 -30.50 -5.77
C ALA A 76 30.48 -29.93 -5.80
N VAL A 77 30.82 -29.06 -4.85
CA VAL A 77 32.21 -28.76 -4.50
C VAL A 77 32.38 -29.04 -3.01
N GLU A 78 33.11 -30.11 -2.78
CA GLU A 78 33.54 -30.64 -1.50
C GLU A 78 34.72 -29.80 -0.95
N VAL A 79 34.48 -29.18 0.19
CA VAL A 79 35.32 -29.01 1.39
C VAL A 79 36.85 -28.83 1.21
N GLN A 80 37.39 -27.72 1.75
CA GLN A 80 38.39 -27.83 2.84
C GLN A 80 38.44 -26.59 3.75
N PRO A 81 38.70 -26.77 5.07
CA PRO A 81 38.52 -25.77 6.11
C PRO A 81 39.82 -25.05 6.46
N VAL A 82 39.72 -23.79 6.91
CA VAL A 82 40.79 -23.15 7.70
C VAL A 82 40.18 -22.73 9.04
N SER A 83 40.54 -23.47 10.09
CA SER A 83 40.25 -23.18 11.48
C SER A 83 41.39 -22.38 12.10
N THR A 84 41.07 -21.27 12.80
CA THR A 84 41.63 -20.78 14.08
C THR A 84 41.06 -19.37 14.34
N THR A 85 40.55 -18.92 15.50
CA THR A 85 40.49 -19.47 16.86
C THR A 85 39.42 -18.74 17.70
N THR A 86 38.89 -19.45 18.70
CA THR A 86 38.38 -18.98 20.01
C THR A 86 37.02 -18.28 20.10
N GLY A 87 36.01 -19.02 20.54
CA GLY A 87 34.79 -18.47 21.11
C GLY A 87 33.67 -19.50 21.18
N LYS A 88 33.63 -20.27 22.27
CA LYS A 88 32.59 -21.25 22.58
C LYS A 88 31.22 -20.54 22.69
N LYS A 89 30.47 -20.48 21.60
CA LYS A 89 29.01 -20.32 21.61
C LYS A 89 28.42 -21.44 20.78
N GLU A 90 27.48 -22.12 21.41
CA GLU A 90 26.62 -23.15 20.88
C GLU A 90 26.02 -22.68 19.54
N ASN A 91 26.56 -23.21 18.44
CA ASN A 91 26.17 -22.84 17.09
C ASN A 91 24.89 -23.61 16.76
N LYS A 92 23.73 -23.13 17.26
CA LYS A 92 22.45 -23.49 16.66
C LYS A 92 22.50 -23.06 15.19
N PRO A 93 22.08 -23.90 14.22
CA PRO A 93 21.94 -23.44 12.85
C PRO A 93 20.96 -22.27 12.86
N VAL A 94 21.46 -21.07 12.56
CA VAL A 94 20.60 -19.93 12.23
C VAL A 94 19.89 -20.36 10.96
N ALA A 95 18.65 -20.80 11.08
CA ALA A 95 17.80 -21.00 9.93
C ALA A 95 17.89 -19.71 9.11
N GLN A 96 18.31 -19.80 7.84
CA GLN A 96 18.24 -18.66 6.94
C GLN A 96 16.75 -18.30 6.84
N LEU A 97 16.37 -17.22 7.51
CA LEU A 97 15.00 -16.73 7.54
C LEU A 97 14.73 -16.10 6.17
N ILE A 98 13.82 -16.70 5.41
CA ILE A 98 13.53 -16.31 4.04
C ILE A 98 12.46 -15.21 4.06
N GLN A 99 12.86 -13.99 3.75
CA GLN A 99 11.94 -12.89 3.47
C GLN A 99 10.98 -13.28 2.34
N LEU A 100 9.70 -12.95 2.47
CA LEU A 100 8.72 -13.27 1.43
C LEU A 100 8.95 -12.39 0.17
N LYS A 101 8.92 -13.04 -0.99
CA LYS A 101 8.88 -12.38 -2.30
C LYS A 101 7.48 -11.83 -2.59
N LYS A 102 7.36 -10.88 -3.52
CA LYS A 102 6.09 -10.22 -3.88
C LYS A 102 4.96 -11.22 -4.11
N GLY A 103 5.18 -12.23 -4.95
CA GLY A 103 4.15 -13.24 -5.24
C GLY A 103 3.61 -13.95 -4.00
N ALA A 104 4.47 -14.27 -3.03
CA ALA A 104 4.07 -14.91 -1.78
C ALA A 104 3.31 -13.96 -0.85
N VAL A 105 3.71 -12.69 -0.79
CA VAL A 105 2.98 -11.66 -0.04
C VAL A 105 1.59 -11.44 -0.62
N LEU A 106 1.48 -11.26 -1.95
CA LEU A 106 0.20 -11.01 -2.61
C LEU A 106 -0.76 -12.22 -2.56
N ALA A 107 -0.23 -13.44 -2.38
CA ALA A 107 -1.05 -14.63 -2.15
C ALA A 107 -1.53 -14.74 -0.69
N LYS A 108 -0.80 -14.15 0.26
CA LYS A 108 -1.08 -14.24 1.70
C LYS A 108 -1.98 -13.11 2.20
N PHE A 109 -1.81 -11.90 1.68
CA PHE A 109 -2.51 -10.71 2.14
C PHE A 109 -3.54 -10.23 1.12
N THR A 110 -4.72 -9.86 1.62
CA THR A 110 -5.78 -9.28 0.79
C THR A 110 -5.42 -7.83 0.43
N ILE A 111 -5.54 -7.48 -0.84
CA ILE A 111 -5.34 -6.11 -1.34
C ILE A 111 -6.60 -5.29 -1.11
N ASP A 112 -6.45 -4.02 -0.72
CA ASP A 112 -7.59 -3.10 -0.57
C ASP A 112 -8.23 -2.84 -1.95
N GLY A 113 -9.52 -3.18 -2.08
CA GLY A 113 -10.26 -2.99 -3.33
C GLY A 113 -10.58 -1.52 -3.65
N ASN A 114 -10.46 -0.61 -2.69
CA ASN A 114 -10.71 0.82 -2.89
C ASN A 114 -9.48 1.57 -3.39
N ILE A 115 -8.28 1.02 -3.15
CA ILE A 115 -7.01 1.61 -3.55
C ILE A 115 -6.33 0.62 -4.50
N GLY A 116 -6.40 0.90 -5.80
CA GLY A 116 -5.76 0.07 -6.81
C GLY A 116 -4.23 -0.03 -6.59
N PRO A 117 -3.60 -1.14 -7.00
CA PRO A 117 -2.15 -1.24 -6.96
C PRO A 117 -1.52 -0.31 -8.01
N TYR A 118 -0.38 0.27 -7.67
CA TYR A 118 0.43 1.06 -8.60
C TYR A 118 1.61 0.20 -9.03
N ILE A 119 1.51 -0.41 -10.20
CA ILE A 119 2.56 -1.23 -10.79
C ILE A 119 3.51 -0.34 -11.58
N ASP A 120 4.81 -0.51 -11.37
CA ASP A 120 5.83 0.39 -11.92
C ASP A 120 5.56 1.87 -11.58
N GLY A 121 5.09 2.12 -10.35
CA GLY A 121 4.77 3.44 -9.85
C GLY A 121 6.01 4.31 -9.65
N THR A 122 5.93 5.57 -10.07
CA THR A 122 7.01 6.54 -9.85
C THR A 122 6.95 7.09 -8.43
N PHE A 123 8.06 6.97 -7.70
CA PHE A 123 8.25 7.63 -6.41
C PHE A 123 9.15 8.84 -6.58
N VAL A 124 8.81 9.95 -5.91
CA VAL A 124 9.69 11.11 -5.77
C VAL A 124 10.23 11.12 -4.35
N PHE A 125 11.55 11.11 -4.23
CA PHE A 125 12.28 11.11 -2.97
C PHE A 125 12.89 12.48 -2.68
N THR A 126 13.25 12.66 -1.41
CA THR A 126 13.94 13.87 -0.93
C THR A 126 15.15 14.25 -1.80
N GLY A 127 15.18 15.51 -2.21
CA GLY A 127 16.20 16.03 -3.12
C GLY A 127 15.98 15.65 -4.58
N ASN A 128 14.71 15.55 -5.01
CA ASN A 128 14.27 15.32 -6.39
C ASN A 128 14.83 14.04 -7.05
N ARG A 129 15.21 13.05 -6.26
CA ARG A 129 15.56 11.72 -6.79
C ARG A 129 14.27 10.97 -7.10
N THR A 130 14.26 10.17 -8.17
CA THR A 130 13.12 9.33 -8.52
C THR A 130 13.54 7.87 -8.63
N ASP A 131 12.59 6.97 -8.41
CA ASP A 131 12.74 5.53 -8.67
C ASP A 131 11.37 4.91 -8.98
N ILE A 132 11.39 3.74 -9.60
CA ILE A 132 10.22 2.96 -9.99
C ILE A 132 10.10 1.74 -9.09
N ALA A 133 8.91 1.54 -8.50
CA ALA A 133 8.59 0.38 -7.67
C ALA A 133 7.08 0.13 -7.65
N ASP A 134 6.68 -1.06 -7.20
CA ASP A 134 5.26 -1.36 -7.04
C ASP A 134 4.77 -0.93 -5.67
N TYR A 135 3.56 -0.37 -5.60
CA TYR A 135 2.88 -0.03 -4.36
C TYR A 135 1.55 -0.77 -4.25
N TYR A 136 1.32 -1.38 -3.09
CA TYR A 136 0.08 -2.05 -2.76
C TYR A 136 -0.44 -1.56 -1.40
N ALA A 137 -1.73 -1.23 -1.35
CA ALA A 137 -2.47 -1.10 -0.10
C ALA A 137 -3.08 -2.45 0.27
N LEU A 138 -2.95 -2.86 1.53
CA LEU A 138 -3.54 -4.09 2.04
C LEU A 138 -4.87 -3.76 2.73
N ALA A 139 -5.85 -4.64 2.60
CA ALA A 139 -7.13 -4.50 3.27
C ALA A 139 -6.97 -4.54 4.79
N ASP A 140 -7.76 -3.73 5.48
CA ASP A 140 -7.81 -3.68 6.94
C ASP A 140 -8.28 -5.02 7.54
N THR A 141 -7.77 -5.32 8.73
CA THR A 141 -8.11 -6.50 9.52
C THR A 141 -8.37 -6.11 10.97
N ASP A 142 -8.65 -7.09 11.83
CA ASP A 142 -8.68 -6.92 13.28
C ASP A 142 -7.29 -6.75 13.90
N HIS A 143 -6.22 -7.11 13.17
CA HIS A 143 -4.83 -7.03 13.64
C HIS A 143 -4.08 -5.77 13.18
N TYR A 144 -4.49 -5.18 12.07
CA TYR A 144 -3.87 -3.96 11.53
C TYR A 144 -4.84 -3.18 10.64
N ARG A 145 -4.52 -1.90 10.42
CA ARG A 145 -5.17 -1.06 9.41
C ARG A 145 -4.19 -0.21 8.62
N ASN A 146 -4.64 0.34 7.49
CA ASN A 146 -3.89 1.20 6.59
C ASN A 146 -2.50 0.62 6.28
N ALA A 147 -2.42 -0.70 6.07
CA ALA A 147 -1.18 -1.35 5.75
C ALA A 147 -0.83 -1.14 4.27
N SER A 148 0.44 -0.95 3.99
CA SER A 148 0.97 -0.81 2.64
C SER A 148 2.33 -1.46 2.52
N VAL A 149 2.59 -1.99 1.32
CA VAL A 149 3.85 -2.64 0.98
C VAL A 149 4.38 -2.02 -0.32
N ILE A 150 5.68 -1.76 -0.33
CA ILE A 150 6.41 -1.37 -1.54
C ILE A 150 7.30 -2.53 -1.94
N PHE A 151 7.26 -2.90 -3.22
CA PHE A 151 8.16 -3.90 -3.80
C PHE A 151 9.12 -3.28 -4.80
N LYS A 152 10.39 -3.66 -4.71
CA LYS A 152 11.43 -3.34 -5.68
C LYS A 152 12.06 -4.64 -6.15
N ASP A 153 12.08 -4.88 -7.46
CA ASP A 153 12.68 -6.07 -8.07
C ASP A 153 12.20 -7.40 -7.44
N ASP A 154 10.89 -7.53 -7.24
CA ASP A 154 10.22 -8.69 -6.59
C ASP A 154 10.51 -8.88 -5.09
N GLU A 155 11.26 -7.97 -4.48
CA GLU A 155 11.59 -7.96 -3.05
C GLU A 155 10.83 -6.86 -2.29
N ILE A 156 10.56 -7.09 -1.00
CA ILE A 156 9.94 -6.08 -0.15
C ILE A 156 10.96 -4.96 0.07
N ALA A 157 10.62 -3.74 -0.35
CA ALA A 157 11.38 -2.54 -0.06
C ALA A 157 10.93 -1.90 1.26
N ARG A 158 9.62 -1.92 1.55
CA ARG A 158 9.03 -1.37 2.78
C ARG A 158 7.70 -2.02 3.14
N VAL A 159 7.46 -2.17 4.45
CA VAL A 159 6.13 -2.40 5.02
C VAL A 159 5.79 -1.27 5.99
N LYS A 160 4.58 -0.73 5.90
CA LYS A 160 4.06 0.31 6.81
C LYS A 160 2.62 0.00 7.19
N PHE A 161 2.26 0.12 8.46
CA PHE A 161 0.92 -0.25 8.97
C PHE A 161 0.61 0.43 10.30
N ILE A 162 -0.65 0.40 10.74
CA ILE A 162 -1.06 0.72 12.12
C ILE A 162 -1.51 -0.60 12.78
N PRO A 163 -0.90 -1.03 13.90
CA PRO A 163 -1.37 -2.20 14.63
C PRO A 163 -2.72 -1.92 15.28
N GLU A 164 -3.60 -2.92 15.25
CA GLU A 164 -4.92 -2.93 15.88
C GLU A 164 -5.04 -4.14 16.82
N GLY A 165 -6.07 -4.13 17.67
CA GLY A 165 -6.38 -5.28 18.54
C GLY A 165 -5.29 -5.63 19.57
N GLY A 166 -4.35 -4.71 19.83
CA GLY A 166 -3.19 -4.97 20.71
C GLY A 166 -2.08 -5.82 20.06
N THR A 167 -2.10 -5.96 18.74
CA THR A 167 -1.07 -6.69 17.98
C THR A 167 0.31 -6.06 18.16
N ASP A 168 1.31 -6.90 18.45
CA ASP A 168 2.71 -6.49 18.49
C ASP A 168 3.22 -6.25 17.06
N PRO A 169 3.73 -5.04 16.73
CA PRO A 169 4.30 -4.73 15.43
C PRO A 169 5.35 -5.74 14.92
N ALA A 170 6.17 -6.29 15.82
CA ALA A 170 7.21 -7.26 15.44
C ALA A 170 6.59 -8.60 15.01
N VAL A 171 5.49 -9.01 15.66
CA VAL A 171 4.76 -10.24 15.31
C VAL A 171 4.12 -10.11 13.94
N PHE A 172 3.50 -8.97 13.64
CA PHE A 172 2.93 -8.72 12.30
C PHE A 172 4.01 -8.72 11.21
N LEU A 173 5.17 -8.09 11.44
CA LEU A 173 6.26 -8.07 10.47
C LEU A 173 6.87 -9.46 10.20
N ALA A 174 6.89 -10.33 11.21
CA ALA A 174 7.32 -11.71 11.04
C ALA A 174 6.45 -12.46 10.01
N GLU A 175 5.21 -12.04 9.78
CA GLU A 175 4.35 -12.60 8.74
C GLU A 175 4.83 -12.32 7.32
N PHE A 176 5.64 -11.27 7.12
CA PHE A 176 6.33 -10.93 5.88
C PHE A 176 7.73 -11.58 5.79
N GLY A 177 8.13 -12.33 6.82
CA GLY A 177 9.50 -12.81 6.98
C GLY A 177 10.48 -11.70 7.35
N ILE A 178 10.00 -10.61 7.96
CA ILE A 178 10.81 -9.47 8.40
C ILE A 178 10.99 -9.53 9.91
N TYR A 179 12.24 -9.48 10.37
CA TYR A 179 12.60 -9.57 11.79
C TYR A 179 13.34 -8.32 12.29
N ASP A 180 13.49 -7.31 11.44
CA ASP A 180 14.04 -6.02 11.81
C ASP A 180 13.09 -5.30 12.77
N GLU A 181 13.67 -4.50 13.67
CA GLU A 181 12.89 -3.78 14.68
C GLU A 181 12.01 -2.70 14.01
N PRO A 182 10.68 -2.74 14.21
CA PRO A 182 9.78 -1.75 13.62
C PRO A 182 10.01 -0.36 14.20
N ARG A 183 10.17 0.62 13.31
CA ARG A 183 10.24 2.02 13.70
C ARG A 183 8.84 2.59 13.86
N LYS A 184 8.53 3.12 15.03
CA LYS A 184 7.34 3.95 15.24
C LYS A 184 7.53 5.33 14.60
N LEU A 185 6.55 5.77 13.81
CA LEU A 185 6.55 7.09 13.20
C LEU A 185 6.02 8.16 14.16
N SER A 186 6.85 9.15 14.46
CA SER A 186 6.47 10.31 15.27
C SER A 186 5.49 11.21 14.51
N GLY A 187 4.39 11.62 15.15
CA GLY A 187 3.44 12.57 14.59
C GLY A 187 2.40 11.98 13.62
N ALA A 188 2.49 10.68 13.29
CA ALA A 188 1.49 9.96 12.53
C ALA A 188 0.63 9.08 13.47
N ALA A 189 -0.57 8.69 13.03
CA ALA A 189 -1.60 7.99 13.81
C ALA A 189 -1.22 6.56 14.25
N GLY A 190 -0.13 6.41 15.01
CA GLY A 190 0.33 5.11 15.53
C GLY A 190 1.00 4.23 14.48
N TYR A 191 1.47 4.78 13.36
CA TYR A 191 2.12 3.99 12.31
C TYR A 191 3.45 3.40 12.78
N TYR A 192 3.70 2.17 12.35
CA TYR A 192 4.99 1.50 12.37
C TYR A 192 5.43 1.21 10.94
N GLU A 193 6.74 1.23 10.72
CA GLU A 193 7.32 0.83 9.44
C GLU A 193 8.68 0.16 9.59
N VAL A 194 9.01 -0.67 8.60
CA VAL A 194 10.36 -1.15 8.30
C VAL A 194 10.60 -0.92 6.82
N ALA A 195 11.73 -0.31 6.47
CA ALA A 195 12.23 -0.26 5.09
C ALA A 195 13.54 -1.04 5.00
N LEU A 196 13.54 -2.09 4.18
CA LEU A 196 14.71 -2.92 3.91
C LEU A 196 15.64 -2.27 2.88
N ILE A 197 15.07 -1.41 2.03
CA ILE A 197 15.84 -0.52 1.15
C ILE A 197 15.76 0.90 1.74
N PRO A 198 16.86 1.48 2.25
CA PRO A 198 16.82 2.73 3.02
C PRO A 198 16.18 3.93 2.32
N MET A 199 16.24 4.01 0.98
CA MET A 199 15.60 5.13 0.28
C MET A 199 14.07 5.14 0.41
N TYR A 200 13.45 3.99 0.71
CA TYR A 200 11.99 3.86 0.82
C TYR A 200 11.42 4.18 2.21
N TRP A 201 12.22 4.53 3.21
CA TRP A 201 11.68 5.05 4.49
C TRP A 201 10.69 6.20 4.23
N SER A 202 9.56 6.25 4.95
CA SER A 202 8.52 7.26 4.69
C SER A 202 9.06 8.70 4.70
N GLN A 203 10.02 8.99 5.58
CA GLN A 203 10.64 10.31 5.68
C GLN A 203 11.47 10.72 4.45
N ASN A 204 11.84 9.76 3.60
CA ASN A 204 12.64 9.98 2.39
C ASN A 204 11.75 10.09 1.14
N ILE A 205 10.46 9.77 1.22
CA ILE A 205 9.50 9.84 0.11
C ILE A 205 8.75 11.17 0.21
N GLU A 206 8.89 12.01 -0.82
CA GLU A 206 8.16 13.27 -0.95
C GLU A 206 6.81 13.08 -1.63
N LYS A 207 6.75 12.21 -2.66
CA LYS A 207 5.52 11.87 -3.36
C LYS A 207 5.41 10.39 -3.67
N TYR A 208 4.25 9.82 -3.40
CA TYR A 208 3.85 8.49 -3.80
C TYR A 208 3.28 8.48 -5.22
N PRO A 209 3.24 7.31 -5.90
CA PRO A 209 2.65 7.20 -7.24
C PRO A 209 1.23 7.76 -7.33
N PHE A 210 0.38 7.49 -6.34
CA PHE A 210 -1.01 7.97 -6.29
C PHE A 210 -1.17 9.49 -6.13
N GLU A 211 -0.10 10.21 -5.78
CA GLU A 211 -0.10 11.67 -5.67
C GLU A 211 0.37 12.35 -6.95
N LEU A 212 0.77 11.55 -7.95
CA LEU A 212 1.23 11.99 -9.26
C LEU A 212 0.17 11.81 -10.36
N ASP A 213 -0.84 10.98 -10.10
CA ASP A 213 -1.96 10.67 -10.99
C ASP A 213 -3.09 11.73 -10.95
#